data_AF-A0A8E0IRL2-F1
#
_entry.id   AF-A0A8E0IRL2-F1
#
_cell.length_a   1.000
_cell.length_b   1.000
_cell.length_c   1.000
_cell.angle_alpha   90.00
_cell.angle_beta   90.00
_cell.angle_gamma   90.00
#
_symmetry.space_group_name_H-M   'P 1'
#
loop_
_entity.id
_entity.type
_entity.pdbx_description
1 polymer ?
#
loop_
_entity_poly.entity_id
_entity_poly.type
_entity_poly.pdbx_seq_one_letter_code
_entity_poly.pdbx_strand_id
1 'polypeptide(L)' 'MPTKIAVLGAGSWGTVLANLLTENGHEVDLWSHNPDQVALMKRTHQNEHYLGAEFTLQPALHVTADL' A
#
# COMPACT_ATOMS: atom_id res chain seq x y z
N MET A 1 8.52 8.53 17.12
CA MET A 1 7.36 7.75 17.59
C MET A 1 6.62 7.30 16.34
N PRO A 2 6.22 6.02 16.22
CA PRO A 2 5.36 5.56 15.13
C PRO A 2 4.02 6.31 15.17
N THR A 3 3.47 6.61 13.99
CA THR A 3 2.17 7.26 13.83
C THR A 3 1.29 6.35 12.99
N LYS A 4 0.00 6.26 13.33
CA LYS A 4 -1.00 5.58 12.50
C LYS A 4 -1.47 6.48 11.38
N ILE A 5 -1.33 6.05 10.14
CA ILE A 5 -1.62 6.86 8.95
C ILE A 5 -2.48 6.05 7.98
N ALA A 6 -3.60 6.63 7.53
CA ALA A 6 -4.37 6.09 6.42
C ALA A 6 -4.07 6.87 5.13
N VAL A 7 -3.68 6.16 4.07
CA VAL A 7 -3.53 6.71 2.72
C VAL A 7 -4.72 6.28 1.87
N LEU A 8 -5.58 7.23 1.54
CA LEU A 8 -6.81 6.97 0.79
C LEU A 8 -6.54 7.03 -0.72
N GLY A 9 -6.36 5.87 -1.34
CA GLY A 9 -6.20 5.70 -2.78
C GLY A 9 -4.93 4.96 -3.17
N ALA A 10 -5.08 3.72 -3.65
CA ALA A 10 -3.98 2.85 -4.10
C ALA A 10 -3.60 3.02 -5.59
N GLY A 11 -3.53 4.27 -6.06
CA GLY A 11 -2.91 4.60 -7.36
C GLY A 11 -1.38 4.66 -7.25
N SER A 12 -0.67 5.08 -8.31
CA SER A 12 0.81 5.15 -8.31
C SER A 12 1.36 5.96 -7.13
N TRP A 13 0.90 7.20 -6.94
CA TRP A 13 1.44 8.09 -5.91
C TRP A 13 1.03 7.66 -4.48
N GLY A 14 -0.23 7.29 -4.27
CA GLY A 14 -0.70 6.82 -2.96
C GLY A 14 0.03 5.55 -2.51
N THR A 15 0.32 4.64 -3.45
CA THR A 15 1.09 3.43 -3.17
C THR A 15 2.55 3.76 -2.79
N VAL A 16 3.23 4.63 -3.54
CA VAL A 16 4.61 5.04 -3.24
C VAL A 16 4.69 5.79 -1.91
N LEU A 17 3.75 6.68 -1.64
CA LEU A 17 3.69 7.41 -0.36
C LEU A 17 3.49 6.47 0.82
N ALA A 18 2.52 5.55 0.72
CA ALA A 18 2.27 4.59 1.79
C ALA A 18 3.48 3.68 2.04
N ASN A 19 4.16 3.27 0.96
CA ASN A 19 5.39 2.49 1.03
C ASN A 19 6.52 3.25 1.75
N LEU A 20 6.74 4.51 1.39
CA LEU A 20 7.76 5.37 2.00
C LEU A 20 7.46 5.66 3.48
N LEU A 21 6.19 5.91 3.83
CA LEU A 21 5.80 6.11 5.23
C LEU A 21 6.02 4.85 6.07
N THR A 22 5.75 3.68 5.49
CA THR A 22 6.03 2.38 6.13
C THR A 22 7.53 2.19 6.33
N GLU A 23 8.34 2.49 5.32
CA GLU A 23 9.81 2.43 5.40
C GLU A 23 10.37 3.37 6.48
N ASN A 24 9.74 4.52 6.67
CA ASN A 24 10.07 5.48 7.73
C ASN A 24 9.59 5.05 9.13
N GLY A 25 9.01 3.85 9.29
CA GLY A 25 8.63 3.27 10.58
C GLY A 25 7.26 3.69 11.10
N HIS A 26 6.37 4.16 10.22
CA HIS A 26 4.97 4.42 10.58
C HIS A 26 4.08 3.19 10.36
N GLU A 27 2.96 3.13 11.08
CA GLU A 27 1.90 2.13 10.85
C GLU A 27 0.96 2.68 9.78
N VAL A 28 0.95 2.06 8.60
CA VAL A 28 0.27 2.61 7.43
C VAL A 28 -0.77 1.65 6.87
N ASP A 29 -1.99 2.15 6.72
CA ASP A 29 -3.07 1.52 5.98
C ASP A 29 -3.22 2.19 4.61
N LEU A 30 -2.96 1.45 3.54
CA LEU A 30 -3.24 1.87 2.16
C LEU A 30 -4.63 1.37 1.75
N TRP A 31 -5.56 2.29 1.57
CA TRP A 31 -6.93 1.96 1.19
C TRP A 31 -7.12 2.01 -0.34
N SER A 32 -7.84 1.02 -0.87
CA SER A 32 -8.37 1.04 -2.24
C SER A 32 -9.85 0.69 -2.26
N HIS A 33 -10.61 1.36 -3.13
CA HIS A 33 -12.01 1.02 -3.39
C HIS A 33 -12.17 -0.30 -4.17
N ASN A 34 -11.08 -0.85 -4.74
CA ASN A 34 -11.11 -2.06 -5.54
C ASN A 34 -10.62 -3.27 -4.72
N PRO A 35 -11.51 -4.16 -4.24
CA PRO A 35 -11.12 -5.30 -3.42
C PRO A 35 -10.24 -6.32 -4.16
N ASP A 36 -10.39 -6.46 -5.49
CA ASP A 36 -9.56 -7.37 -6.29
C ASP A 36 -8.11 -6.87 -6.36
N GLN A 37 -7.93 -5.55 -6.48
CA GLN A 37 -6.62 -4.91 -6.40
C GLN A 37 -5.98 -5.17 -5.03
N VAL A 38 -6.74 -4.99 -3.94
CA VAL A 38 -6.25 -5.25 -2.57
C VAL A 38 -5.84 -6.71 -2.41
N ALA A 39 -6.66 -7.66 -2.87
CA ALA A 39 -6.35 -9.08 -2.80
C ALA A 39 -5.09 -9.45 -3.58
N LEU A 40 -4.88 -8.84 -4.76
CA LEU A 40 -3.65 -8.99 -5.53
C LEU A 40 -2.45 -8.45 -4.76
N MET A 41 -2.52 -7.19 -4.30
CA MET A 41 -1.44 -6.53 -3.56
C MET A 41 -1.07 -7.28 -2.27
N LYS A 42 -2.05 -7.84 -1.53
CA LYS A 42 -1.79 -8.68 -0.35
C LYS A 42 -1.04 -9.96 -0.69
N ARG A 43 -1.28 -10.55 -1.86
CA ARG A 43 -0.65 -11.81 -2.28
C ARG A 43 0.73 -11.60 -2.85
N THR A 44 0.89 -10.57 -3.68
CA THR A 44 2.13 -10.35 -4.44
C THR A 44 3.07 -9.34 -3.78
N HIS A 45 2.57 -8.53 -2.84
CA HIS A 45 3.24 -7.33 -2.36
C HIS A 45 3.64 -6.39 -3.51
N GLN A 46 2.81 -6.32 -4.55
CA GLN A 46 3.07 -5.49 -5.73
C GLN A 46 1.78 -4.80 -6.18
N ASN A 47 1.93 -3.57 -6.68
CA ASN A 47 0.86 -2.85 -7.37
C ASN A 47 1.20 -2.75 -8.87
N GLU A 48 1.29 -3.90 -9.52
CA GLU A 48 1.83 -4.05 -10.88
C GLU A 48 1.18 -3.10 -11.90
N HIS A 49 -0.13 -2.89 -11.78
CA HIS A 49 -0.88 -2.01 -12.68
C HIS A 49 -0.37 -0.56 -12.65
N TYR A 50 0.09 -0.09 -11.49
CA TYR A 50 0.48 1.31 -11.29
C TYR A 50 1.99 1.53 -11.19
N LEU A 51 2.77 0.52 -10.79
CA LEU A 51 4.20 0.62 -10.48
C LEU A 51 5.09 -0.40 -11.19
N GLY A 52 4.52 -1.34 -11.96
CA GLY A 52 5.27 -2.44 -12.59
C GLY A 52 5.58 -3.59 -11.64
N ALA A 53 6.00 -4.73 -12.20
CA ALA A 53 6.29 -5.97 -11.47
C ALA A 53 7.66 -5.96 -10.77
N GLU A 54 8.51 -4.98 -11.09
CA GLU A 54 9.81 -4.76 -10.48
C GLU A 54 9.72 -4.07 -9.11
N PHE A 55 8.61 -3.39 -8.82
CA PHE A 55 8.45 -2.64 -7.58
C PHE A 55 7.76 -3.48 -6.50
N THR A 56 8.51 -3.89 -5.49
CA THR A 56 8.00 -4.65 -4.33
C THR A 56 7.71 -3.71 -3.17
N LEU A 57 6.52 -3.84 -2.61
CA LEU A 57 6.04 -3.07 -1.47
C LEU A 57 6.68 -3.57 -0.17
N GLN A 58 6.80 -2.67 0.80
CA GLN A 58 7.26 -2.99 2.15
C GLN A 58 6.40 -4.12 2.74
N PRO A 59 6.99 -5.19 3.31
CA PRO A 59 6.23 -6.29 3.89
C PRO A 59 5.29 -5.87 5.02
N ALA A 60 5.63 -4.78 5.71
CA ALA A 60 4.84 -4.21 6.81
C ALA A 60 3.70 -3.29 6.34
N LEU A 61 3.61 -2.96 5.03
CA LEU A 61 2.54 -2.11 4.53
C LEU A 61 1.22 -2.89 4.54
N HIS A 62 0.23 -2.38 5.28
CA HIS A 62 -1.10 -2.96 5.26
C HIS A 62 -1.91 -2.34 4.12
N VAL A 63 -2.58 -3.19 3.34
CA VAL A 63 -3.45 -2.77 2.24
C VAL A 63 -4.86 -3.25 2.55
N THR A 64 -5.88 -2.41 2.41
CA THR A 64 -7.27 -2.78 2.74
C THR A 64 -8.29 -2.15 1.79
N ALA A 65 -9.45 -2.80 1.66
CA ALA A 65 -10.64 -2.22 1.01
C ALA A 65 -11.69 -1.75 2.05
N ASP A 66 -11.43 -2.05 3.33
CA ASP A 66 -12.28 -1.75 4.47
C ASP A 66 -11.44 -0.98 5.50
N LEU A 67 -11.81 0.27 5.77
CA LEU A 67 -11.07 1.20 6.62
C LEU A 67 -11.98 1.70 7.76
#